data_AF-C7GEE6-F1
#
_entry.id   AF-C7GEE6-F1
#
_cell.length_a   1.000
_cell.length_b   1.000
_cell.length_c   1.000
_cell.angle_alpha   90.00
_cell.angle_beta   90.00
_cell.angle_gamma   90.00
#
_symmetry.space_group_name_H-M   'P 1'
#
loop_
_entity.id
_entity.type
_entity.pdbx_description
1 polymer ?
#
loop_
_entity_poly.entity_id
_entity_poly.type
_entity_poly.pdbx_seq_one_letter_code
_entity_poly.pdbx_strand_id
1 'polypeptide(L)'
;PERDFEKSRRKQFVSRIATGDYDCIIMSHSQFEKIPISAERKERMLNEQIDEISYAIDEMKERNGERWTVKQMESQKKKLEEQLKSLSDESRKDDLITFEELGVDSIMVDEAHNFKNLAIFSKMNNVSGISSSGAKKSTDMQLKCQYLSEINDGRGIVFATGTPISNTMCEMYVMQLYLQKAALEEMGIYHFDSWAANFGEVTTALELTVEGSGFRFKSRFNKFTNLPELMNIFREVADVQTADMLD
;
A
#
# COMPACT_ATOMS: atom_id res chain seq x y z
N PRO A 1 8.40 -21.90 -17.51
CA PRO A 1 8.09 -20.62 -16.83
C PRO A 1 8.98 -20.34 -15.60
N GLU A 2 9.09 -21.25 -14.62
CA GLU A 2 9.88 -21.00 -13.39
C GLU A 2 11.40 -21.12 -13.55
N ARG A 3 11.88 -21.83 -14.60
CA ARG A 3 13.31 -22.03 -14.87
C ARG A 3 14.05 -20.79 -15.39
N ASP A 4 13.35 -19.72 -15.76
CA ASP A 4 13.95 -18.51 -16.33
C ASP A 4 14.37 -17.45 -15.28
N PHE A 5 14.31 -17.78 -13.98
CA PHE A 5 14.64 -16.85 -12.89
C PHE A 5 15.80 -17.27 -11.98
N GLU A 6 16.74 -18.04 -12.51
CA GLU A 6 18.12 -17.97 -12.00
C GLU A 6 18.66 -16.54 -12.19
N LYS A 7 19.49 -16.03 -11.27
CA LYS A 7 19.96 -14.62 -11.26
C LYS A 7 20.48 -14.13 -12.63
N SER A 8 21.17 -15.00 -13.38
CA SER A 8 21.70 -14.71 -14.72
C SER A 8 20.61 -14.56 -15.79
N ARG A 9 19.62 -15.46 -15.80
CA ARG A 9 18.50 -15.44 -16.75
C ARG A 9 17.55 -14.27 -16.52
N ARG A 10 17.40 -13.84 -15.26
CA ARG A 10 16.64 -12.62 -14.92
C ARG A 10 17.23 -11.38 -15.58
N LYS A 11 18.55 -11.16 -15.46
CA LYS A 11 19.22 -10.01 -16.10
C LYS A 11 18.95 -10.01 -17.60
N GLN A 12 19.07 -11.18 -18.24
CA GLN A 12 18.79 -11.30 -19.67
C GLN A 12 17.33 -11.00 -20.03
N PHE A 13 16.36 -11.47 -19.24
CA PHE A 13 14.94 -11.19 -19.46
C PHE A 13 14.64 -9.69 -19.35
N VAL A 14 15.11 -9.04 -18.29
CA VAL A 14 14.88 -7.61 -18.05
C VAL A 14 15.61 -6.75 -19.10
N SER A 15 16.84 -7.12 -19.49
CA SER A 15 17.54 -6.44 -20.59
C SER A 15 16.82 -6.57 -21.92
N ARG A 16 16.23 -7.74 -22.21
CA ARG A 16 15.44 -7.91 -23.45
C ARG A 16 14.25 -6.97 -23.48
N ILE A 17 13.55 -6.80 -22.35
CA ILE A 17 12.44 -5.85 -22.22
C ILE A 17 12.94 -4.44 -22.52
N ALA A 18 14.01 -4.00 -21.83
CA ALA A 18 14.51 -2.64 -21.95
C ALA A 18 15.08 -2.28 -23.34
N THR A 19 15.57 -3.25 -24.11
CA THR A 19 16.14 -2.98 -25.45
C THR A 19 15.24 -3.39 -26.61
N GLY A 20 14.09 -4.01 -26.32
CA GLY A 20 13.14 -4.44 -27.35
C GLY A 20 12.00 -3.45 -27.52
N ASP A 21 11.41 -3.47 -28.71
CA ASP A 21 10.21 -2.69 -29.04
C ASP A 21 9.01 -3.64 -28.92
N TYR A 22 8.39 -3.68 -27.73
CA TYR A 22 7.24 -4.53 -27.45
C TYR A 22 6.01 -3.68 -27.17
N ASP A 23 4.87 -4.05 -27.76
CA ASP A 23 3.58 -3.43 -27.44
C ASP A 23 3.06 -3.87 -26.04
N CYS A 24 3.41 -5.09 -25.61
CA CYS A 24 2.96 -5.65 -24.34
C CYS A 24 3.90 -6.76 -23.85
N ILE A 25 4.07 -6.85 -22.52
CA ILE A 25 4.86 -7.89 -21.87
C ILE A 25 3.99 -8.59 -20.83
N ILE A 26 3.85 -9.90 -20.96
CA ILE A 26 3.11 -10.74 -20.01
C ILE A 26 4.11 -11.45 -19.09
N MET A 27 3.90 -11.32 -17.78
CA MET A 27 4.71 -12.00 -16.77
C MET A 27 3.89 -12.31 -15.52
N SER A 28 4.33 -13.29 -14.73
CA SER A 28 3.70 -13.61 -13.44
C SER A 28 4.04 -12.58 -12.37
N HIS A 29 3.23 -12.53 -11.30
CA HIS A 29 3.49 -11.67 -10.14
C HIS A 29 4.89 -11.89 -9.55
N SER A 30 5.38 -13.13 -9.49
CA SER A 30 6.71 -13.41 -8.94
C SER A 30 7.85 -12.94 -9.84
N GLN A 31 7.61 -12.73 -11.14
CA GLN A 31 8.56 -12.10 -12.05
C GLN A 31 8.52 -10.58 -11.89
N PHE A 32 7.32 -10.01 -11.79
CA PHE A 32 7.11 -8.58 -11.56
C PHE A 32 7.77 -8.10 -10.26
N GLU A 33 7.60 -8.83 -9.15
CA GLU A 33 8.23 -8.55 -7.85
C GLU A 33 9.78 -8.57 -7.90
N LYS A 34 10.37 -9.22 -8.91
CA LYS A 34 11.83 -9.30 -9.08
C LYS A 34 12.41 -8.13 -9.88
N ILE A 35 11.56 -7.27 -10.43
CA ILE A 35 11.96 -6.03 -11.08
C ILE A 35 11.92 -4.95 -10.00
N PRO A 36 13.07 -4.47 -9.50
CA PRO A 36 13.09 -3.50 -8.41
C PRO A 36 12.69 -2.11 -8.93
N ILE A 37 12.02 -1.33 -8.10
CA ILE A 37 12.01 0.13 -8.28
C ILE A 37 13.32 0.75 -7.77
N SER A 38 13.68 1.92 -8.28
CA SER A 38 14.92 2.62 -7.90
C SER A 38 15.08 2.80 -6.38
N ALA A 39 16.34 2.82 -5.94
CA ALA A 39 16.68 3.10 -4.56
C ALA A 39 16.20 4.50 -4.14
N GLU A 40 16.35 5.50 -5.02
CA GLU A 40 15.90 6.87 -4.78
C GLU A 40 14.40 6.94 -4.44
N ARG A 41 13.53 6.25 -5.19
CA ARG A 41 12.09 6.21 -4.89
C ARG A 41 11.78 5.53 -3.57
N LYS A 42 12.47 4.43 -3.26
CA LYS A 42 12.33 3.76 -1.96
C LYS A 42 12.79 4.66 -0.81
N GLU A 43 13.91 5.36 -0.97
CA GLU A 43 14.42 6.33 0.01
C GLU A 43 13.43 7.46 0.22
N ARG A 44 12.88 8.02 -0.87
CA ARG A 44 11.85 9.08 -0.80
C ARG A 44 10.63 8.63 0.02
N MET A 45 10.07 7.46 -0.29
CA MET A 45 8.94 6.90 0.45
C MET A 45 9.26 6.68 1.95
N LEU A 46 10.45 6.16 2.27
CA LEU A 46 10.84 5.94 3.66
C LEU A 46 11.00 7.26 4.42
N ASN A 47 11.57 8.30 3.78
CA ASN A 47 11.69 9.62 4.39
C ASN A 47 10.31 10.26 4.62
N GLU A 48 9.41 10.20 3.62
CA GLU A 48 8.02 10.70 3.77
C GLU A 48 7.33 10.04 4.97
N GLN A 49 7.42 8.72 5.11
CA GLN A 49 6.86 8.01 6.26
C GLN A 49 7.53 8.38 7.60
N ILE A 50 8.86 8.60 7.61
CA ILE A 50 9.57 9.06 8.81
C ILE A 50 9.11 10.45 9.22
N ASP A 51 8.92 11.35 8.27
CA ASP A 51 8.47 12.73 8.51
C ASP A 51 7.03 12.75 9.03
N GLU A 52 6.13 11.95 8.44
CA GLU A 52 4.76 11.77 8.92
C GLU A 52 4.71 11.29 10.38
N ILE A 53 5.49 10.26 10.71
CA ILE A 53 5.55 9.74 12.09
C ILE A 53 6.16 10.78 13.03
N SER A 54 7.17 11.53 12.58
CA SER A 54 7.81 12.58 13.38
C SER A 54 6.83 13.69 13.72
N TYR A 55 6.07 14.18 12.73
CA TYR A 55 5.02 15.17 12.94
C TYR A 55 3.93 14.65 13.90
N ALA A 56 3.50 13.40 13.73
CA ALA A 56 2.52 12.77 14.62
C ALA A 56 3.02 12.65 16.08
N ILE A 57 4.31 12.38 16.28
CA ILE A 57 4.94 12.34 17.61
C ILE A 57 4.91 13.72 18.26
N ASP A 58 5.28 14.76 17.52
CA ASP A 58 5.35 16.13 18.02
C ASP A 58 3.95 16.65 18.41
N GLU A 59 2.96 16.46 17.54
CA GLU A 59 1.56 16.81 17.83
C GLU A 59 1.03 16.11 19.09
N MET A 60 1.36 14.82 19.27
CA MET A 60 0.95 14.05 20.45
C MET A 60 1.66 14.53 21.73
N LYS A 61 2.93 14.93 21.65
CA LYS A 61 3.68 15.47 22.78
C LYS A 61 3.10 16.82 23.23
N GLU A 62 2.73 17.69 22.29
CA GLU A 62 2.11 18.98 22.58
C GLU A 62 0.74 18.85 23.26
N ARG A 63 -0.05 17.85 22.86
CA ARG A 63 -1.40 17.61 23.41
C ARG A 63 -1.42 16.84 24.73
N ASN A 64 -0.26 16.60 25.37
CA ASN A 64 -0.13 15.68 26.52
C ASN A 64 -0.72 14.28 26.23
N GLY A 65 -0.56 13.80 25.00
CA GLY A 65 -1.03 12.50 24.57
C GLY A 65 -0.42 11.34 25.35
N GLU A 66 -1.01 10.15 25.23
CA GLU A 66 -0.57 8.98 25.97
C GLU A 66 0.89 8.61 25.67
N ARG A 67 1.74 8.60 26.72
CA ARG A 67 3.17 8.24 26.62
C ARG A 67 3.40 6.88 25.94
N TRP A 68 2.45 5.95 26.08
CA TRP A 68 2.52 4.64 25.45
C TRP A 68 2.46 4.73 23.91
N THR A 69 1.53 5.51 23.38
CA THR A 69 1.35 5.74 21.94
C THR A 69 2.58 6.41 21.33
N VAL A 70 3.15 7.41 22.02
CA VAL A 70 4.40 8.08 21.60
C VAL A 70 5.54 7.06 21.48
N LYS A 71 5.72 6.19 22.48
CA LYS A 71 6.77 5.16 22.46
C LYS A 71 6.62 4.17 21.30
N GLN A 72 5.39 3.82 20.93
CA GLN A 72 5.14 2.93 19.79
C GLN A 72 5.49 3.59 18.46
N MET A 73 5.10 4.87 18.28
CA MET A 73 5.48 5.66 17.10
C MET A 73 7.00 5.83 17.00
N GLU A 74 7.68 6.12 18.11
CA GLU A 74 9.16 6.20 18.15
C GLU A 74 9.80 4.86 17.75
N SER A 75 9.24 3.73 18.17
CA SER A 75 9.70 2.42 17.74
C SER A 75 9.46 2.14 16.25
N GLN A 76 8.37 2.64 15.66
CA GLN A 76 8.09 2.50 14.24
C GLN A 76 9.03 3.38 13.40
N LYS A 77 9.20 4.65 13.79
CA LYS A 77 10.18 5.57 13.19
C LYS A 77 11.57 4.94 13.14
N LYS A 78 12.03 4.40 14.27
CA LYS A 78 13.33 3.74 14.34
C LYS A 78 13.48 2.56 13.35
N LYS A 79 12.42 1.78 13.14
CA LYS A 79 12.44 0.68 12.16
C LYS A 79 12.56 1.20 10.72
N LEU A 80 11.89 2.31 10.40
CA LEU A 80 12.01 2.94 9.09
C LEU A 80 13.41 3.53 8.89
N GLU A 81 13.98 4.17 9.91
CA GLU A 81 15.36 4.68 9.87
C GLU A 81 16.39 3.55 9.67
N GLU A 82 16.19 2.40 10.33
CA GLU A 82 17.00 1.20 10.13
C GLU A 82 16.87 0.66 8.69
N GLN A 83 15.65 0.64 8.14
CA GLN A 83 15.40 0.26 6.74
C GLN A 83 16.08 1.22 5.76
N LEU A 84 15.95 2.52 5.97
CA LEU A 84 16.58 3.56 5.15
C LEU A 84 18.11 3.41 5.15
N LYS A 85 18.70 3.18 6.32
CA LYS A 85 20.13 2.91 6.44
C LYS A 85 20.55 1.67 5.66
N SER A 86 19.79 0.58 5.77
CA SER A 86 20.09 -0.66 5.04
C SER A 86 19.99 -0.50 3.52
N LEU A 87 19.07 0.33 3.04
CA LEU A 87 18.89 0.62 1.63
C LEU A 87 20.11 1.36 1.04
N SER A 88 20.69 2.30 1.79
CA SER A 88 21.92 3.01 1.40
C SER A 88 23.14 2.08 1.29
N ASP A 89 23.17 1.00 2.09
CA ASP A 89 24.24 -0.01 2.04
C ASP A 89 24.04 -1.00 0.85
N GLU A 90 22.80 -1.20 0.40
CA GLU A 90 22.44 -2.06 -0.74
C GLU A 90 22.59 -1.36 -2.10
N SER A 91 22.28 -0.05 -2.19
CA SER A 91 22.35 0.71 -3.45
C SER A 91 23.74 0.72 -4.09
N ARG A 92 24.79 0.50 -3.29
CA ARG A 92 26.19 0.39 -3.75
C ARG A 92 26.50 -0.93 -4.48
N LYS A 93 25.55 -1.86 -4.59
CA LYS A 93 25.78 -3.24 -5.07
C LYS A 93 25.00 -3.65 -6.32
N ASP A 94 24.10 -2.81 -6.85
CA ASP A 94 23.14 -3.27 -7.87
C ASP A 94 23.37 -2.72 -9.28
N ASP A 95 23.91 -3.60 -10.16
CA ASP A 95 23.83 -3.52 -11.63
C ASP A 95 22.50 -4.14 -12.14
N LEU A 96 21.37 -3.77 -11.56
CA LEU A 96 20.05 -4.28 -11.97
C LEU A 96 19.25 -3.16 -12.62
N ILE A 97 18.70 -3.46 -13.80
CA ILE A 97 17.73 -2.58 -14.47
C ILE A 97 16.48 -2.48 -13.58
N THR A 98 16.11 -1.24 -13.28
CA THR A 98 14.97 -0.85 -12.46
C THR A 98 13.67 -0.81 -13.28
N PHE A 99 12.52 -0.77 -12.60
CA PHE A 99 11.21 -0.70 -13.25
C PHE A 99 11.09 0.54 -14.14
N GLU A 100 11.62 1.66 -13.69
CA GLU A 100 11.62 2.93 -14.41
C GLU A 100 12.46 2.87 -15.70
N GLU A 101 13.58 2.14 -15.67
CA GLU A 101 14.45 1.96 -16.84
C GLU A 101 13.84 1.01 -17.91
N LEU A 102 12.75 0.30 -17.60
CA LEU A 102 12.05 -0.50 -18.59
C LEU A 102 11.24 0.34 -19.59
N GLY A 103 10.93 1.59 -19.25
CA GLY A 103 10.08 2.45 -20.07
C GLY A 103 8.61 2.00 -20.11
N VAL A 104 8.18 1.16 -19.16
CA VAL A 104 6.77 0.76 -19.05
C VAL A 104 5.94 1.93 -18.55
N ASP A 105 4.90 2.28 -19.30
CA ASP A 105 3.95 3.35 -19.00
C ASP A 105 2.60 2.83 -18.49
N SER A 106 2.33 1.52 -18.55
CA SER A 106 1.08 0.96 -18.03
C SER A 106 1.23 -0.45 -17.48
N ILE A 107 0.44 -0.75 -16.44
CA ILE A 107 0.30 -2.10 -15.88
C ILE A 107 -1.18 -2.52 -15.86
N MET A 108 -1.39 -3.80 -16.17
CA MET A 108 -2.64 -4.51 -15.96
C MET A 108 -2.38 -5.67 -15.01
N VAL A 109 -3.03 -5.65 -13.84
CA VAL A 109 -2.80 -6.61 -12.76
C VAL A 109 -4.05 -7.44 -12.54
N ASP A 110 -3.96 -8.72 -12.89
CA ASP A 110 -4.97 -9.71 -12.56
C ASP A 110 -4.84 -10.17 -11.10
N GLU A 111 -5.93 -10.61 -10.50
CA GLU A 111 -6.02 -11.00 -9.09
C GLU A 111 -5.40 -9.97 -8.13
N ALA A 112 -5.72 -8.69 -8.35
CA ALA A 112 -5.18 -7.55 -7.62
C ALA A 112 -5.40 -7.62 -6.10
N HIS A 113 -6.39 -8.40 -5.65
CA HIS A 113 -6.60 -8.70 -4.23
C HIS A 113 -5.36 -9.29 -3.53
N ASN A 114 -4.39 -9.82 -4.28
CA ASN A 114 -3.11 -10.30 -3.74
C ASN A 114 -2.19 -9.20 -3.19
N PHE A 115 -2.45 -7.92 -3.51
CA PHE A 115 -1.60 -6.78 -3.14
C PHE A 115 -2.22 -5.87 -2.08
N LYS A 116 -3.37 -6.22 -1.49
CA LYS A 116 -4.09 -5.38 -0.52
C LYS A 116 -3.49 -5.32 0.90
N ASN A 117 -2.45 -6.11 1.19
CA ASN A 117 -1.79 -6.11 2.50
C ASN A 117 -0.63 -5.10 2.52
N LEU A 118 -0.97 -3.81 2.55
CA LEU A 118 0.00 -2.72 2.64
C LEU A 118 0.19 -2.27 4.09
N ALA A 119 1.40 -1.84 4.44
CA ALA A 119 1.66 -1.27 5.77
C ALA A 119 0.97 0.10 5.84
N ILE A 120 0.14 0.31 6.85
CA ILE A 120 -0.57 1.57 7.03
C ILE A 120 -0.12 2.19 8.35
N PHE A 121 0.34 3.43 8.29
CA PHE A 121 0.51 4.24 9.48
C PHE A 121 -0.85 4.76 9.97
N SER A 122 -1.09 4.65 11.27
CA SER A 122 -2.32 5.06 11.94
C SER A 122 -2.01 5.36 13.40
N LYS A 123 -2.52 6.49 13.90
CA LYS A 123 -2.51 6.86 15.33
C LYS A 123 -3.50 6.01 16.13
N MET A 124 -4.47 5.38 15.47
CA MET A 124 -5.43 4.50 16.11
C MET A 124 -4.75 3.21 16.59
N ASN A 125 -4.69 3.03 17.91
CA ASN A 125 -4.10 1.86 18.55
C ASN A 125 -5.13 0.75 18.76
N ASN A 126 -4.70 -0.52 18.61
CA ASN A 126 -5.50 -1.72 18.88
C ASN A 126 -6.82 -1.84 18.09
N VAL A 127 -6.93 -1.16 16.94
CA VAL A 127 -8.07 -1.35 16.03
C VAL A 127 -7.80 -2.54 15.12
N SER A 128 -8.66 -3.55 15.20
CA SER A 128 -8.57 -4.74 14.36
C SER A 128 -8.72 -4.37 12.88
N GLY A 129 -7.82 -4.88 12.05
CA GLY A 129 -7.85 -4.69 10.60
C GLY A 129 -6.81 -3.68 10.09
N ILE A 130 -6.24 -2.84 10.97
CA ILE A 130 -5.09 -2.00 10.62
C ILE A 130 -3.81 -2.83 10.80
N SER A 131 -3.09 -3.05 9.70
CA SER A 131 -1.80 -3.74 9.76
C SER A 131 -0.65 -2.74 9.77
N SER A 132 0.10 -2.71 10.88
CA SER A 132 1.38 -1.99 10.96
C SER A 132 2.52 -2.73 10.24
N SER A 133 2.27 -3.91 9.68
CA SER A 133 3.25 -4.73 8.96
C SER A 133 2.68 -5.15 7.60
N GLY A 134 3.11 -4.48 6.55
CA GLY A 134 2.72 -4.78 5.17
C GLY A 134 3.55 -5.90 4.55
N ALA A 135 3.00 -6.53 3.52
CA ALA A 135 3.76 -7.44 2.67
C ALA A 135 4.67 -6.65 1.73
N LYS A 136 5.93 -7.10 1.57
CA LYS A 136 6.91 -6.45 0.68
C LYS A 136 6.39 -6.27 -0.75
N LYS A 137 5.64 -7.26 -1.26
CA LYS A 137 5.01 -7.20 -2.59
C LYS A 137 3.99 -6.07 -2.73
N SER A 138 3.26 -5.74 -1.67
CA SER A 138 2.25 -4.67 -1.69
C SER A 138 2.92 -3.30 -1.69
N THR A 139 4.04 -3.16 -0.96
CA THR A 139 4.87 -1.95 -1.01
C THR A 139 5.54 -1.78 -2.37
N ASP A 140 6.06 -2.87 -2.96
CA ASP A 140 6.59 -2.86 -4.33
C ASP A 140 5.53 -2.44 -5.36
N MET A 141 4.32 -3.00 -5.27
CA MET A 141 3.17 -2.60 -6.09
C MET A 141 2.82 -1.13 -5.89
N GLN A 142 2.79 -0.63 -4.63
CA GLN A 142 2.49 0.77 -4.34
C GLN A 142 3.45 1.72 -5.03
N LEU A 143 4.75 1.46 -4.89
CA LEU A 143 5.79 2.30 -5.44
C LEU A 143 5.72 2.35 -6.98
N LYS A 144 5.44 1.21 -7.61
CA LYS A 144 5.27 1.14 -9.07
C LYS A 144 3.99 1.83 -9.54
N CYS A 145 2.86 1.65 -8.83
CA CYS A 145 1.63 2.38 -9.09
C CYS A 145 1.85 3.90 -8.97
N GLN A 146 2.50 4.34 -7.90
CA GLN A 146 2.82 5.75 -7.70
C GLN A 146 3.70 6.31 -8.83
N TYR A 147 4.72 5.57 -9.25
CA TYR A 147 5.54 5.96 -10.40
C TYR A 147 4.72 6.12 -11.68
N LEU A 148 3.89 5.13 -12.03
CA LEU A 148 3.05 5.17 -13.23
C LEU A 148 2.03 6.31 -13.16
N SER A 149 1.42 6.52 -12.01
CA SER A 149 0.51 7.63 -11.78
C SER A 149 1.20 8.99 -11.95
N GLU A 150 2.45 9.13 -11.48
CA GLU A 150 3.23 10.37 -11.61
C GLU A 150 3.58 10.68 -13.07
N ILE A 151 3.97 9.67 -13.86
CA ILE A 151 4.37 9.88 -15.27
C ILE A 151 3.18 10.01 -16.23
N ASN A 152 2.00 9.53 -15.83
CA ASN A 152 0.80 9.47 -16.68
C ASN A 152 -0.38 10.28 -16.15
N ASP A 153 -0.17 11.26 -15.25
CA ASP A 153 -1.25 12.15 -14.79
C ASP A 153 -2.44 11.34 -14.23
N GLY A 154 -2.15 10.42 -13.31
CA GLY A 154 -3.14 9.57 -12.65
C GLY A 154 -3.60 8.33 -13.44
N ARG A 155 -3.03 8.07 -14.62
CA ARG A 155 -3.46 6.97 -15.52
C ARG A 155 -2.45 5.83 -15.59
N GLY A 156 -2.80 4.78 -16.33
CA GLY A 156 -1.88 3.68 -16.67
C GLY A 156 -1.95 2.46 -15.74
N ILE A 157 -2.89 2.40 -14.80
CA ILE A 157 -3.05 1.27 -13.88
C ILE A 157 -4.43 0.66 -14.06
N VAL A 158 -4.50 -0.64 -14.32
CA VAL A 158 -5.76 -1.40 -14.41
C VAL A 158 -5.68 -2.62 -13.50
N PHE A 159 -6.58 -2.72 -12.54
CA PHE A 159 -6.68 -3.87 -11.64
C PHE A 159 -7.91 -4.70 -11.99
N ALA A 160 -7.73 -6.01 -12.12
CA ALA A 160 -8.81 -6.99 -12.24
C ALA A 160 -8.82 -7.88 -10.99
N THR A 161 -9.99 -8.05 -10.39
CA THR A 161 -10.17 -8.93 -9.23
C THR A 161 -11.64 -9.26 -9.02
N GLY A 162 -11.94 -10.53 -8.76
CA GLY A 162 -13.28 -10.96 -8.35
C GLY A 162 -13.62 -10.62 -6.89
N THR A 163 -12.62 -10.19 -6.10
CA THR A 163 -12.76 -9.92 -4.65
C THR A 163 -12.04 -8.62 -4.27
N PRO A 164 -12.49 -7.44 -4.77
CA PRO A 164 -11.78 -6.18 -4.55
C PRO A 164 -11.60 -5.85 -3.07
N ILE A 165 -12.56 -6.24 -2.24
CA ILE A 165 -12.56 -6.04 -0.79
C ILE A 165 -13.09 -7.32 -0.17
N SER A 166 -12.34 -7.91 0.76
CA SER A 166 -12.72 -9.19 1.37
C SER A 166 -13.07 -9.06 2.84
N ASN A 167 -12.35 -8.25 3.63
CA ASN A 167 -12.43 -8.35 5.09
C ASN A 167 -12.28 -7.05 5.87
N THR A 168 -11.63 -6.00 5.35
CA THR A 168 -11.34 -4.81 6.16
C THR A 168 -11.50 -3.49 5.41
N MET A 169 -11.89 -2.44 6.13
CA MET A 169 -11.91 -1.05 5.65
C MET A 169 -10.56 -0.63 5.06
N CYS A 170 -9.47 -1.15 5.64
CA CYS A 170 -8.12 -0.88 5.17
C CYS A 170 -7.87 -1.39 3.75
N GLU A 171 -8.47 -2.51 3.35
CA GLU A 171 -8.32 -3.01 1.97
C GLU A 171 -8.89 -2.03 0.94
N MET A 172 -10.04 -1.40 1.24
CA MET A 172 -10.63 -0.38 0.37
C MET A 172 -9.71 0.84 0.26
N TYR A 173 -9.19 1.35 1.38
CA TYR A 173 -8.23 2.44 1.37
C TYR A 173 -6.98 2.12 0.55
N VAL A 174 -6.44 0.90 0.67
CA VAL A 174 -5.26 0.47 -0.10
C VAL A 174 -5.56 0.44 -1.60
N MET A 175 -6.73 -0.05 -2.02
CA MET A 175 -7.11 0.00 -3.43
C MET A 175 -7.25 1.44 -3.94
N GLN A 176 -7.82 2.33 -3.12
CA GLN A 176 -7.92 3.75 -3.49
C GLN A 176 -6.55 4.42 -3.53
N LEU A 177 -5.61 4.06 -2.65
CA LEU A 177 -4.22 4.54 -2.74
C LEU A 177 -3.51 4.08 -4.01
N TYR A 178 -3.81 2.89 -4.51
CA TYR A 178 -3.23 2.40 -5.77
C TYR A 178 -3.79 3.13 -6.99
N LEU A 179 -5.09 3.41 -7.01
CA LEU A 179 -5.81 3.82 -8.22
C LEU A 179 -6.18 5.31 -8.27
N GLN A 180 -6.30 5.98 -7.11
CA GLN A 180 -6.84 7.35 -7.01
C GLN A 180 -6.19 8.17 -5.88
N LYS A 181 -4.89 8.01 -5.63
CA LYS A 181 -4.16 8.78 -4.61
C LYS A 181 -4.37 10.29 -4.75
N ALA A 182 -4.26 10.83 -5.97
CA ALA A 182 -4.42 12.26 -6.22
C ALA A 182 -5.82 12.77 -5.82
N ALA A 183 -6.88 12.04 -6.17
CA ALA A 183 -8.25 12.40 -5.79
C ALA A 183 -8.43 12.41 -4.26
N LEU A 184 -7.82 11.45 -3.54
CA LEU A 184 -7.82 11.46 -2.08
C LEU A 184 -7.12 12.70 -1.52
N GLU A 185 -5.96 13.07 -2.07
CA GLU A 185 -5.19 14.23 -1.64
C GLU A 185 -5.92 15.55 -1.91
N GLU A 186 -6.64 15.68 -3.02
CA GLU A 186 -7.50 16.83 -3.34
C GLU A 186 -8.64 17.00 -2.32
N MET A 187 -9.13 15.90 -1.76
CA MET A 187 -10.12 15.89 -0.68
C MET A 187 -9.51 16.14 0.71
N GLY A 188 -8.20 16.37 0.81
CA GLY A 188 -7.48 16.52 2.08
C GLY A 188 -7.25 15.20 2.82
N ILE A 189 -7.38 14.06 2.13
CA ILE A 189 -7.16 12.72 2.68
C ILE A 189 -5.74 12.26 2.34
N TYR A 190 -4.78 12.62 3.21
CA TYR A 190 -3.37 12.27 3.03
C TYR A 190 -2.98 10.94 3.69
N HIS A 191 -3.71 10.51 4.72
CA HIS A 191 -3.39 9.30 5.49
C HIS A 191 -4.65 8.51 5.86
N PHE A 192 -4.44 7.27 6.32
CA PHE A 192 -5.54 6.38 6.68
C PHE A 192 -6.41 6.92 7.80
N ASP A 193 -5.85 7.62 8.79
CA ASP A 193 -6.65 8.19 9.87
C ASP A 193 -7.63 9.24 9.35
N SER A 194 -7.22 10.08 8.38
CA SER A 194 -8.09 11.06 7.72
C SER A 194 -9.18 10.36 6.91
N TRP A 195 -8.82 9.26 6.24
CA TRP A 195 -9.78 8.45 5.49
C TRP A 195 -10.81 7.79 6.43
N ALA A 196 -10.34 7.18 7.51
CA ALA A 196 -11.14 6.53 8.52
C ALA A 196 -12.06 7.51 9.26
N ALA A 197 -11.63 8.77 9.48
CA ALA A 197 -12.48 9.80 10.06
C ALA A 197 -13.66 10.19 9.15
N ASN A 198 -13.48 10.14 7.82
CA ASN A 198 -14.53 10.46 6.85
C ASN A 198 -15.48 9.30 6.58
N PHE A 199 -14.97 8.07 6.58
CA PHE A 199 -15.70 6.90 6.05
C PHE A 199 -15.85 5.75 7.04
N GLY A 200 -15.28 5.85 8.24
CA GLY A 200 -15.28 4.78 9.24
C GLY A 200 -15.97 5.12 10.54
N GLU A 201 -16.59 4.09 11.13
CA GLU A 201 -16.97 4.09 12.54
C GLU A 201 -16.21 2.99 13.29
N VAL A 202 -15.39 3.40 14.26
CA VAL A 202 -14.71 2.48 15.18
C VAL A 202 -15.62 2.20 16.36
N THR A 203 -16.04 0.94 16.51
CA THR A 203 -16.79 0.50 17.69
C THR A 203 -15.89 -0.32 18.61
N THR A 204 -15.97 -0.07 19.91
CA THR A 204 -15.25 -0.82 20.93
C THR A 204 -16.22 -1.74 21.67
N ALA A 205 -15.97 -3.04 21.61
CA ALA A 205 -16.79 -4.05 22.26
C ALA A 205 -15.96 -4.86 23.27
N LEU A 206 -16.62 -5.35 24.31
CA LEU A 206 -16.01 -6.28 25.27
C LEU A 206 -16.04 -7.69 24.66
N GLU A 207 -14.87 -8.29 24.43
CA GLU A 207 -14.74 -9.65 23.89
C GLU A 207 -14.06 -10.57 24.92
N LEU A 208 -14.39 -11.86 24.90
CA LEU A 208 -13.70 -12.87 25.70
C LEU A 208 -12.26 -13.04 25.18
N THR A 209 -11.28 -13.17 26.07
CA THR A 209 -9.90 -13.48 25.67
C THR A 209 -9.84 -14.87 25.02
N VAL A 210 -8.89 -15.09 24.11
CA VAL A 210 -8.72 -16.36 23.39
C VAL A 210 -8.54 -17.55 24.34
N GLU A 211 -7.95 -17.29 25.52
CA GLU A 211 -7.70 -18.27 26.58
C GLU A 211 -8.92 -18.55 27.47
N GLY A 212 -10.05 -17.86 27.26
CA GLY A 212 -11.28 -18.07 28.04
C GLY A 212 -11.29 -17.52 29.46
N SER A 213 -10.18 -16.93 29.91
CA SER A 213 -9.91 -16.58 31.30
C SER A 213 -10.30 -15.15 31.69
N GLY A 214 -10.72 -14.31 30.73
CA GLY A 214 -11.09 -12.93 31.02
C GLY A 214 -11.74 -12.21 29.83
N PHE A 215 -11.97 -10.91 30.00
CA PHE A 215 -12.52 -10.04 28.96
C PHE A 215 -11.52 -8.96 28.56
N ARG A 216 -11.50 -8.61 27.28
CA ARG A 216 -10.69 -7.51 26.74
C ARG A 216 -11.54 -6.65 25.82
N PHE A 217 -11.42 -5.33 25.95
CA PHE A 217 -11.99 -4.42 24.98
C PHE A 217 -11.23 -4.54 23.66
N LYS A 218 -11.98 -4.71 22.56
CA LYS A 218 -11.43 -4.73 21.21
C LYS A 218 -12.16 -3.72 20.34
N SER A 219 -11.39 -2.85 19.73
CA SER A 219 -11.88 -1.86 18.78
C SER A 219 -11.80 -2.45 17.37
N ARG A 220 -12.86 -2.26 16.57
CA ARG A 220 -12.95 -2.73 15.19
C ARG A 220 -13.64 -1.67 14.34
N PHE A 221 -13.23 -1.55 13.08
CA PHE A 221 -14.08 -0.91 12.07
C PHE A 221 -15.26 -1.83 11.81
N ASN A 222 -16.46 -1.35 12.13
CA ASN A 222 -17.67 -2.18 12.10
C ASN A 222 -18.71 -1.63 11.11
N LYS A 223 -18.63 -0.35 10.77
CA LYS A 223 -19.55 0.31 9.83
C LYS A 223 -18.81 1.33 8.98
N PHE A 224 -19.27 1.48 7.75
CA PHE A 224 -18.95 2.62 6.92
C PHE A 224 -19.88 3.78 7.28
N THR A 225 -19.32 4.96 7.46
CA THR A 225 -20.05 6.23 7.46
C THR A 225 -19.95 6.86 6.08
N ASN A 226 -20.90 7.73 5.73
CA ASN A 226 -20.89 8.42 4.43
C ASN A 226 -20.75 7.47 3.22
N LEU A 227 -21.35 6.28 3.29
CA LEU A 227 -21.24 5.24 2.27
C LEU A 227 -21.58 5.74 0.84
N PRO A 228 -22.61 6.59 0.61
CA PRO A 228 -22.85 7.14 -0.71
C PRO A 228 -21.64 7.90 -1.29
N GLU A 229 -20.99 8.72 -0.47
CA GLU A 229 -19.82 9.49 -0.89
C GLU A 229 -18.62 8.58 -1.15
N LEU A 230 -18.37 7.64 -0.25
CA LEU A 230 -17.31 6.64 -0.43
C LEU A 230 -17.49 5.85 -1.74
N MET A 231 -18.73 5.45 -2.03
CA MET A 231 -19.06 4.72 -3.25
C MET A 231 -18.97 5.60 -4.49
N ASN A 232 -19.29 6.89 -4.41
CA ASN A 232 -19.12 7.83 -5.51
C ASN A 232 -17.65 7.92 -5.91
N ILE A 233 -16.77 8.18 -4.94
CA ILE A 233 -15.33 8.28 -5.19
C ILE A 233 -14.79 6.93 -5.69
N PHE A 234 -15.13 5.82 -5.03
CA PHE A 234 -14.65 4.50 -5.44
C PHE A 234 -15.06 4.13 -6.87
N ARG A 235 -16.25 4.55 -7.32
CA ARG A 235 -16.75 4.29 -8.68
C ARG A 235 -16.06 5.14 -9.76
N GLU A 236 -15.29 6.16 -9.40
CA GLU A 236 -14.47 6.89 -10.37
C GLU A 236 -13.37 5.99 -10.97
N VAL A 237 -12.92 4.98 -10.21
CA VAL A 237 -11.85 4.05 -10.62
C VAL A 237 -12.29 2.59 -10.68
N ALA A 238 -13.52 2.27 -10.31
CA ALA A 238 -14.01 0.90 -10.25
C ALA A 238 -15.30 0.72 -11.05
N ASP A 239 -15.25 -0.15 -12.05
CA ASP A 239 -16.42 -0.77 -12.66
C ASP A 239 -16.67 -2.12 -11.96
N VAL A 240 -17.82 -2.24 -11.29
CA VAL A 240 -18.19 -3.42 -10.51
C VAL A 240 -19.45 -4.02 -11.09
N GLN A 241 -19.29 -5.17 -11.74
CA GLN A 241 -20.39 -5.98 -12.26
C GLN A 241 -20.66 -7.14 -11.29
N THR A 242 -21.90 -7.23 -10.79
CA THR A 242 -22.35 -8.40 -10.01
C THR A 242 -23.04 -9.41 -10.92
N ALA A 243 -23.18 -10.66 -10.47
CA ALA A 243 -23.87 -11.70 -11.25
C ALA A 243 -25.30 -11.28 -11.66
N ASP A 244 -25.97 -10.50 -10.82
CA ASP A 244 -27.32 -9.97 -11.10
C ASP A 244 -27.34 -8.84 -12.14
N MET A 245 -26.18 -8.30 -12.54
CA MET A 245 -26.04 -7.26 -13.57
C MET A 245 -25.66 -7.84 -14.95
N LEU A 246 -25.39 -9.14 -15.01
CA LEU A 246 -25.03 -9.86 -16.23
C LEU A 246 -26.29 -10.51 -16.80
N ASP A 247 -27.04 -9.75 -17.59
CA ASP A 247 -28.20 -10.24 -18.37
C ASP A 247 -27.76 -11.20 -19.50
#